data_AF-A0A7W5Q3N3-F1
#
_entry.id   AF-A0A7W5Q3N3-F1
#
_cell.length_a   1.000
_cell.length_b   1.000
_cell.length_c   1.000
_cell.angle_alpha   90.00
_cell.angle_beta   90.00
_cell.angle_gamma   90.00
#
_symmetry.space_group_name_H-M   'P 1'
#
loop_
_entity.id
_entity.type
_entity.pdbx_description
1 polymer ?
#
loop_
_entity_poly.entity_id
_entity_poly.type
_entity_poly.pdbx_seq_one_letter_code
_entity_poly.pdbx_strand_id
1 'polypeptide(L)'
;MTCFLRLSGETVAFVLIFAVSSFSASFSCVNAVRPDKKAICADALLSQRDEQLAAAFIKASAAIGKEQARMISRPLIARLRQCGTDPQCIGAIQIQTIGALNAVTTARDPNPVIAEPTAPQPEQGVAFVPYGSRPGMTVQIVDRWGIGSERAVLFIRHTHQDAVDFCTGYAKDPSPQCIKEELAVPLKRIMTANCKTGLFTAADGSVLLLDTTDQSTESGHPTIRDFKTSEILGNDLASGHDVYFRQYQAMCPASANRVVAAQPSVHPDTKPAPEPIPVTSIVQTKSPAAILISPSPATAATRAPDIGNKF
;
A
#
# COMPACT_ATOMS: atom_id res chain seq x y z
N MET A 1 -54.25 -10.69 -82.28
CA MET A 1 -53.27 -9.89 -81.52
C MET A 1 -53.45 -10.25 -80.05
N THR A 2 -52.62 -11.16 -79.56
CA THR A 2 -52.65 -11.63 -78.17
C THR A 2 -51.20 -11.71 -77.74
N CYS A 3 -50.84 -10.85 -76.78
CA CYS A 3 -49.49 -10.63 -76.31
C CYS A 3 -49.17 -11.65 -75.20
N PHE A 4 -48.11 -12.45 -75.40
CA PHE A 4 -47.54 -13.33 -74.38
C PHE A 4 -46.59 -12.53 -73.49
N LEU A 5 -46.88 -12.44 -72.19
CA LEU A 5 -45.94 -11.97 -71.16
C LEU A 5 -45.33 -13.18 -70.45
N ARG A 6 -44.00 -13.25 -70.51
CA ARG A 6 -43.13 -14.31 -70.00
C ARG A 6 -42.72 -13.93 -68.56
N LEU A 7 -43.22 -14.64 -67.55
CA LEU A 7 -42.70 -14.54 -66.17
C LEU A 7 -41.43 -15.40 -66.05
N SER A 8 -40.29 -14.76 -65.87
CA SER A 8 -39.04 -15.40 -65.42
C SER A 8 -39.00 -15.37 -63.89
N GLY A 9 -38.96 -16.55 -63.28
CA GLY A 9 -38.76 -16.71 -61.84
C GLY A 9 -37.31 -16.45 -61.46
N GLU A 10 -37.08 -15.45 -60.62
CA GLU A 10 -35.80 -15.25 -59.93
C GLU A 10 -35.95 -15.69 -58.48
N THR A 11 -35.29 -16.80 -58.15
CA THR A 11 -35.04 -17.26 -56.78
C THR A 11 -34.14 -16.26 -56.07
N VAL A 12 -34.70 -15.49 -55.15
CA VAL A 12 -33.96 -14.61 -54.23
C VAL A 12 -33.17 -15.48 -53.25
N ALA A 13 -31.87 -15.60 -53.46
CA ALA A 13 -30.93 -16.23 -52.53
C ALA A 13 -30.68 -15.26 -51.36
N PHE A 14 -31.28 -15.55 -50.21
CA PHE A 14 -31.02 -14.85 -48.95
C PHE A 14 -29.61 -15.24 -48.43
N VAL A 15 -28.61 -14.39 -48.71
CA VAL A 15 -27.26 -14.52 -48.13
C VAL A 15 -27.30 -14.01 -46.69
N LEU A 16 -27.35 -14.93 -45.72
CA LEU A 16 -27.14 -14.63 -44.30
C LEU A 16 -25.65 -14.33 -44.06
N ILE A 17 -25.30 -13.05 -44.07
CA ILE A 17 -24.00 -12.56 -43.62
C ILE A 17 -23.99 -12.67 -42.09
N PHE A 18 -23.50 -13.79 -41.55
CA PHE A 18 -23.13 -13.87 -40.15
C PHE A 18 -21.87 -13.01 -39.94
N ALA A 19 -22.05 -11.83 -39.35
CA ALA A 19 -20.95 -11.03 -38.84
C ALA A 19 -20.24 -11.83 -37.74
N VAL A 20 -19.18 -12.55 -38.11
CA VAL A 20 -18.23 -13.11 -37.14
C VAL A 20 -17.52 -11.93 -36.49
N SER A 21 -17.97 -11.55 -35.29
CA SER A 21 -17.21 -10.65 -34.43
C SER A 21 -15.83 -11.26 -34.22
N SER A 22 -14.80 -10.64 -34.79
CA SER A 22 -13.41 -10.97 -34.49
C SER A 22 -13.16 -10.58 -33.03
N PHE A 23 -13.43 -11.49 -32.11
CA PHE A 23 -12.96 -11.38 -30.74
C PHE A 23 -11.47 -11.65 -30.76
N SER A 24 -10.66 -10.59 -30.71
CA SER A 24 -9.24 -10.74 -30.42
C SER A 24 -9.11 -10.85 -28.91
N ALA A 25 -8.48 -11.91 -28.42
CA ALA A 25 -7.82 -11.80 -27.14
C ALA A 25 -6.50 -11.06 -27.39
N SER A 26 -5.74 -10.73 -26.36
CA SER A 26 -4.37 -10.22 -26.52
C SER A 26 -3.40 -11.22 -27.18
N PHE A 27 -3.91 -12.40 -27.55
CA PHE A 27 -3.22 -13.48 -28.24
C PHE A 27 -4.10 -14.09 -29.33
N SER A 28 -3.47 -14.81 -30.27
CA SER A 28 -4.20 -15.50 -31.35
C SER A 28 -4.98 -16.70 -30.82
N CYS A 29 -6.31 -16.65 -30.97
CA CYS A 29 -7.21 -17.73 -30.57
C CYS A 29 -7.02 -19.03 -31.36
N VAL A 30 -6.54 -18.94 -32.60
CA VAL A 30 -6.21 -20.11 -33.43
C VAL A 30 -5.11 -20.96 -32.79
N ASN A 31 -4.20 -20.32 -32.03
CA ASN A 31 -3.06 -20.98 -31.40
C ASN A 31 -3.27 -21.24 -29.89
N ALA A 32 -4.51 -21.09 -29.40
CA ALA A 32 -4.82 -21.27 -27.98
C ALA A 32 -4.85 -22.75 -27.59
N VAL A 33 -3.74 -23.26 -27.04
CA VAL A 33 -3.64 -24.67 -26.59
C VAL A 33 -4.09 -24.85 -25.14
N ARG A 34 -3.85 -23.85 -24.29
CA ARG A 34 -4.11 -23.94 -22.85
C ARG A 34 -5.61 -23.79 -22.52
N PRO A 35 -6.13 -24.48 -21.50
CA PRO A 35 -7.54 -24.42 -21.13
C PRO A 35 -8.05 -22.99 -20.86
N ASP A 36 -7.26 -22.20 -20.12
CA ASP A 36 -7.58 -20.81 -19.77
C ASP A 36 -7.71 -19.93 -21.02
N LYS A 37 -6.81 -20.12 -21.97
CA LYS A 37 -6.82 -19.39 -23.24
C LYS A 37 -7.97 -19.79 -24.15
N LYS A 38 -8.33 -21.08 -24.18
CA LYS A 38 -9.49 -21.57 -24.93
C LYS A 38 -10.78 -20.99 -24.37
N ALA A 39 -10.92 -20.93 -23.04
CA ALA A 39 -12.08 -20.32 -22.39
C ALA A 39 -12.18 -18.81 -22.69
N ILE A 40 -11.06 -18.09 -22.65
CA ILE A 40 -11.03 -16.67 -23.07
C ILE A 40 -11.48 -16.50 -24.52
N CYS A 41 -11.04 -17.36 -25.44
CA CYS A 41 -11.42 -17.29 -26.84
C CYS A 41 -12.87 -17.72 -27.13
N ALA A 42 -13.46 -18.52 -26.24
CA ALA A 42 -14.84 -18.99 -26.37
C ALA A 42 -15.87 -17.99 -25.80
N ASP A 43 -15.42 -16.97 -25.07
CA ASP A 43 -16.27 -15.99 -24.40
C ASP A 43 -15.89 -14.56 -24.81
N ALA A 44 -16.84 -13.87 -25.44
CA ALA A 44 -16.67 -12.50 -25.93
C ALA A 44 -16.23 -11.51 -24.85
N LEU A 45 -16.81 -11.63 -23.65
CA LEU A 45 -16.55 -10.73 -22.53
C LEU A 45 -15.16 -10.99 -21.93
N LEU A 46 -14.74 -12.25 -21.82
CA LEU A 46 -13.40 -12.60 -21.38
C LEU A 46 -12.33 -12.20 -22.40
N SER A 47 -12.61 -12.33 -23.70
CA SER A 47 -11.72 -11.86 -24.77
C SER A 47 -11.53 -10.35 -24.71
N GLN A 48 -12.62 -9.59 -24.59
CA GLN A 48 -12.57 -8.14 -24.44
C GLN A 48 -11.79 -7.70 -23.19
N ARG A 49 -11.99 -8.37 -22.06
CA ARG A 49 -11.23 -8.09 -20.83
C ARG A 49 -9.75 -8.44 -20.98
N ASP A 50 -9.40 -9.47 -21.75
CA ASP A 50 -8.01 -9.80 -22.03
C ASP A 50 -7.30 -8.68 -22.82
N GLU A 51 -7.99 -8.07 -23.79
CA GLU A 51 -7.50 -6.88 -24.49
C GLU A 51 -7.32 -5.69 -23.54
N GLN A 52 -8.28 -5.46 -22.63
CA GLN A 52 -8.18 -4.41 -21.61
C GLN A 52 -6.98 -4.64 -20.68
N LEU A 53 -6.72 -5.89 -20.29
CA LEU A 53 -5.56 -6.26 -19.49
C LEU A 53 -4.27 -5.94 -20.24
N ALA A 54 -4.17 -6.31 -21.52
CA ALA A 54 -3.00 -6.00 -22.34
C ALA A 54 -2.79 -4.48 -22.50
N ALA A 55 -3.86 -3.72 -22.72
CA ALA A 55 -3.81 -2.26 -22.78
C ALA A 55 -3.34 -1.65 -21.46
N ALA A 56 -3.87 -2.12 -20.32
CA ALA A 56 -3.45 -1.69 -19.00
C ALA A 56 -1.96 -2.02 -18.75
N PHE A 57 -1.48 -3.17 -19.21
CA PHE A 57 -0.07 -3.56 -19.09
C PHE A 57 0.85 -2.64 -19.91
N ILE A 58 0.44 -2.28 -21.13
CA ILE A 58 1.18 -1.33 -21.97
C ILE A 58 1.26 0.03 -21.27
N LYS A 59 0.13 0.54 -20.77
CA LYS A 59 0.05 1.82 -20.05
C LYS A 59 0.92 1.80 -18.78
N ALA A 60 0.84 0.74 -17.98
CA ALA A 60 1.67 0.57 -16.78
C ALA A 60 3.15 0.46 -17.15
N SER A 61 3.51 -0.28 -18.19
CA SER A 61 4.90 -0.41 -18.65
C SER A 61 5.49 0.93 -19.06
N ALA A 62 4.71 1.80 -19.72
CA ALA A 62 5.12 3.15 -20.04
C ALA A 62 5.23 4.05 -18.79
N ALA A 63 4.39 3.82 -17.77
CA ALA A 63 4.37 4.60 -16.54
C ALA A 63 5.53 4.26 -15.58
N ILE A 64 5.78 2.99 -15.32
CA ILE A 64 6.67 2.54 -14.23
C ILE A 64 7.83 1.66 -14.70
N GLY A 65 7.96 1.44 -16.01
CA GLY A 65 8.94 0.52 -16.59
C GLY A 65 8.39 -0.90 -16.74
N LYS A 66 8.86 -1.58 -17.78
CA LYS A 66 8.35 -2.91 -18.18
C LYS A 66 8.61 -3.98 -17.12
N GLU A 67 9.73 -3.93 -16.40
CA GLU A 67 10.04 -4.95 -15.39
C GLU A 67 9.16 -4.81 -14.16
N GLN A 68 8.87 -3.58 -13.75
CA GLN A 68 7.96 -3.28 -12.65
C GLN A 68 6.52 -3.68 -13.00
N ALA A 69 6.06 -3.39 -14.22
CA ALA A 69 4.76 -3.87 -14.70
C ALA A 69 4.70 -5.41 -14.71
N ARG A 70 5.80 -6.10 -15.07
CA ARG A 70 5.88 -7.57 -15.01
C ARG A 70 5.80 -8.11 -13.59
N MET A 71 6.35 -7.42 -12.60
CA MET A 71 6.23 -7.85 -11.20
C MET A 71 4.77 -7.86 -10.74
N ILE A 72 3.94 -6.93 -11.24
CA ILE A 72 2.50 -6.90 -10.99
C ILE A 72 1.80 -8.04 -11.73
N SER A 73 2.05 -8.19 -13.04
CA SER A 73 1.26 -9.11 -13.88
C SER A 73 1.67 -10.58 -13.77
N ARG A 74 2.96 -10.90 -13.59
CA ARG A 74 3.45 -12.30 -13.53
C ARG A 74 2.69 -13.19 -12.54
N PRO A 75 2.49 -12.79 -11.26
CA PRO A 75 1.77 -13.64 -10.31
C PRO A 75 0.30 -13.82 -10.68
N LEU A 76 -0.33 -12.79 -11.26
CA LEU A 76 -1.73 -12.82 -11.65
C LEU A 76 -1.95 -13.69 -12.90
N ILE A 77 -1.05 -13.58 -13.90
CA ILE A 77 -1.03 -14.50 -15.05
C ILE A 77 -0.81 -15.94 -14.57
N ALA A 78 0.10 -16.18 -13.61
CA ALA A 78 0.30 -17.52 -13.06
C ALA A 78 -0.97 -18.10 -12.41
N ARG A 79 -1.82 -17.26 -11.81
CA ARG A 79 -3.10 -17.66 -11.23
C ARG A 79 -4.21 -17.87 -12.27
N LEU A 80 -4.24 -17.04 -13.31
CA LEU A 80 -5.15 -17.22 -14.46
C LEU A 80 -4.99 -18.61 -15.07
N ARG A 81 -3.74 -19.09 -15.15
CA ARG A 81 -3.39 -20.44 -15.63
C ARG A 81 -3.96 -21.57 -14.77
N GLN A 82 -4.27 -21.33 -13.50
CA GLN A 82 -4.83 -22.30 -12.57
C GLN A 82 -6.36 -22.40 -12.67
N CYS A 83 -7.03 -21.42 -13.30
CA CYS A 83 -8.48 -21.41 -13.45
C CYS A 83 -9.01 -22.50 -14.41
N GLY A 84 -8.16 -23.17 -15.18
CA GLY A 84 -8.61 -24.15 -16.17
C GLY A 84 -9.55 -23.47 -17.17
N THR A 85 -10.79 -23.94 -17.30
CA THR A 85 -11.82 -23.35 -18.18
C THR A 85 -12.89 -22.56 -17.43
N ASP A 86 -12.73 -22.28 -16.13
CA ASP A 86 -13.74 -21.57 -15.34
C ASP A 86 -13.83 -20.08 -15.72
N PRO A 87 -14.94 -19.62 -16.33
CA PRO A 87 -15.06 -18.24 -16.79
C PRO A 87 -15.16 -17.23 -15.65
N GLN A 88 -15.71 -17.62 -14.49
CA GLN A 88 -15.81 -16.74 -13.33
C GLN A 88 -14.44 -16.52 -12.70
N CYS A 89 -13.65 -17.60 -12.54
CA CYS A 89 -12.26 -17.51 -12.08
C CYS A 89 -11.42 -16.66 -13.03
N ILE A 90 -11.48 -16.92 -14.34
CA ILE A 90 -10.70 -16.17 -15.34
C ILE A 90 -11.07 -14.68 -15.31
N GLY A 91 -12.37 -14.37 -15.34
CA GLY A 91 -12.86 -12.99 -15.32
C GLY A 91 -12.44 -12.23 -14.06
N ALA A 92 -12.49 -12.87 -12.88
CA ALA A 92 -12.06 -12.28 -11.63
C ALA A 92 -10.56 -11.93 -11.65
N ILE A 93 -9.71 -12.82 -12.16
CA ILE A 93 -8.26 -12.56 -12.28
C ILE A 93 -7.96 -11.46 -13.31
N GLN A 94 -8.69 -11.40 -14.43
CA GLN A 94 -8.53 -10.33 -15.42
C GLN A 94 -8.87 -8.96 -14.83
N ILE A 95 -10.03 -8.83 -14.17
CA ILE A 95 -10.46 -7.60 -13.50
C ILE A 95 -9.42 -7.16 -12.45
N GLN A 96 -8.97 -8.09 -11.62
CA GLN A 96 -7.94 -7.82 -10.62
C GLN A 96 -6.63 -7.32 -11.24
N THR A 97 -6.20 -7.93 -12.34
CA THR A 97 -4.97 -7.54 -13.05
C THR A 97 -5.10 -6.16 -13.68
N ILE A 98 -6.23 -5.86 -14.30
CA ILE A 98 -6.53 -4.54 -14.84
C ILE A 98 -6.50 -3.48 -13.74
N GLY A 99 -7.13 -3.74 -12.58
CA GLY A 99 -7.14 -2.85 -11.43
C GLY A 99 -5.74 -2.53 -10.91
N ALA A 100 -4.94 -3.56 -10.64
CA ALA A 100 -3.57 -3.41 -10.15
C ALA A 100 -2.67 -2.63 -11.13
N LEU A 101 -2.83 -2.84 -12.44
CA LEU A 101 -2.10 -2.11 -13.48
C LEU A 101 -2.60 -0.67 -13.64
N ASN A 102 -3.91 -0.43 -13.49
CA ASN A 102 -4.46 0.92 -13.59
C ASN A 102 -4.05 1.79 -12.39
N ALA A 103 -4.01 1.22 -11.17
CA ALA A 103 -3.62 1.93 -9.96
C ALA A 103 -2.22 2.57 -10.06
N VAL A 104 -1.29 1.93 -10.78
CA VAL A 104 0.07 2.48 -10.98
C VAL A 104 0.14 3.52 -12.11
N THR A 105 -0.92 3.65 -12.91
CA THR A 105 -0.99 4.64 -14.01
C THR A 105 -1.74 5.91 -13.64
N THR A 106 -2.79 5.81 -12.82
CA THR A 106 -3.60 6.96 -12.37
C THR A 106 -2.90 7.78 -11.28
N ALA A 107 -1.98 7.19 -10.54
CA ALA A 107 -1.14 7.90 -9.58
C ALA A 107 -0.09 8.84 -10.22
N ARG A 108 -0.11 9.04 -11.54
CA ARG A 108 0.80 9.92 -12.29
C ARG A 108 0.12 11.16 -12.90
N ASP A 109 -1.19 11.31 -12.74
CA ASP A 109 -1.87 12.56 -13.12
C ASP A 109 -1.65 13.63 -12.04
N PRO A 110 -1.06 14.81 -12.37
CA PRO A 110 -0.89 15.91 -11.41
C PRO A 110 -2.21 16.66 -11.12
N ASN A 111 -3.34 16.21 -11.67
CA ASN A 111 -4.65 16.81 -11.40
C ASN A 111 -5.74 15.71 -11.43
N PRO A 112 -6.25 15.25 -10.27
CA PRO A 112 -7.37 14.33 -10.27
C PRO A 112 -8.64 15.11 -10.61
N VAL A 113 -9.24 14.82 -11.77
CA VAL A 113 -10.66 15.11 -11.95
C VAL A 113 -11.41 14.28 -10.91
N ILE A 114 -12.02 14.98 -9.95
CA ILE A 114 -12.91 14.40 -8.95
C ILE A 114 -14.13 13.85 -9.71
N ALA A 115 -14.07 12.59 -10.10
CA ALA A 115 -15.27 11.78 -10.26
C ALA A 115 -15.54 11.18 -8.87
N GLU A 116 -16.63 11.65 -8.26
CA GLU A 116 -17.14 11.23 -6.97
C GLU A 116 -17.22 9.70 -6.88
N PRO A 117 -16.42 9.04 -6.03
CA PRO A 117 -16.54 7.61 -5.83
C PRO A 117 -17.78 7.33 -4.99
N THR A 118 -18.75 6.61 -5.55
CA THR A 118 -19.75 5.89 -4.76
C THR A 118 -19.00 5.03 -3.74
N ALA A 119 -19.14 5.39 -2.48
CA ALA A 119 -18.29 4.96 -1.37
C ALA A 119 -18.16 3.43 -1.22
N PRO A 120 -16.93 2.89 -1.16
CA PRO A 120 -16.66 1.65 -0.44
C PRO A 120 -16.48 1.95 1.05
N GLN A 121 -17.09 1.11 1.87
CA GLN A 121 -17.11 1.16 3.34
C GLN A 121 -15.70 1.15 3.97
N PRO A 122 -15.55 1.69 5.20
CA PRO A 122 -14.29 1.70 5.92
C PRO A 122 -13.99 0.30 6.49
N GLU A 123 -13.23 -0.52 5.77
CA GLU A 123 -12.62 -1.68 6.42
C GLU A 123 -11.41 -1.23 7.25
N GLN A 124 -11.58 -1.32 8.57
CA GLN A 124 -10.57 -0.96 9.54
C GLN A 124 -9.41 -1.96 9.54
N GLY A 125 -8.19 -1.42 9.50
CA GLY A 125 -6.97 -2.16 9.79
C GLY A 125 -5.79 -1.61 9.03
N VAL A 126 -5.18 -0.55 9.56
CA VAL A 126 -3.97 0.15 9.06
C VAL A 126 -4.23 0.91 7.75
N ALA A 127 -4.71 2.15 7.81
CA ALA A 127 -4.84 3.01 6.61
C ALA A 127 -3.47 3.50 6.09
N PHE A 128 -2.43 3.47 6.94
CA PHE A 128 -1.13 4.06 6.68
C PHE A 128 0.01 3.16 7.14
N VAL A 129 1.13 3.18 6.43
CA VAL A 129 2.37 2.49 6.81
C VAL A 129 3.50 3.51 6.86
N PRO A 130 4.38 3.48 7.87
CA PRO A 130 5.52 4.38 7.90
C PRO A 130 6.54 4.02 6.82
N TYR A 131 7.15 5.03 6.20
CA TYR A 131 8.38 4.87 5.41
C TYR A 131 9.60 5.49 6.11
N GLY A 132 9.40 6.15 7.25
CA GLY A 132 10.46 6.63 8.12
C GLY A 132 9.98 6.81 9.57
N SER A 133 10.90 7.17 10.45
CA SER A 133 10.67 7.23 11.90
C SER A 133 10.19 8.61 12.41
N ARG A 134 10.06 9.60 11.52
CA ARG A 134 9.62 10.96 11.90
C ARG A 134 8.11 11.14 11.71
N PRO A 135 7.48 12.05 12.48
CA PRO A 135 6.08 12.42 12.25
C PRO A 135 5.82 12.80 10.79
N GLY A 136 4.72 12.31 10.23
CA GLY A 136 4.34 12.55 8.84
C GLY A 136 5.06 11.67 7.80
N MET A 137 6.06 10.87 8.19
CA MET A 137 6.69 9.91 7.27
C MET A 137 5.84 8.65 7.08
N THR A 138 4.61 8.84 6.58
CA THR A 138 3.64 7.80 6.31
C THR A 138 3.21 7.78 4.85
N VAL A 139 2.81 6.60 4.38
CA VAL A 139 2.14 6.43 3.09
C VAL A 139 0.79 5.78 3.31
N GLN A 140 -0.20 6.21 2.52
CA GLN A 140 -1.52 5.60 2.51
C GLN A 140 -1.48 4.27 1.77
N ILE A 141 -2.12 3.24 2.34
CA ILE A 141 -2.39 2.00 1.61
C ILE A 141 -3.59 2.23 0.70
N VAL A 142 -3.39 2.08 -0.60
CA VAL A 142 -4.45 2.24 -1.61
C VAL A 142 -5.06 0.92 -2.05
N ASP A 143 -4.31 -0.18 -1.95
CA ASP A 143 -4.81 -1.53 -2.27
C ASP A 143 -3.90 -2.61 -1.65
N ARG A 144 -4.41 -3.84 -1.54
CA ARG A 144 -3.74 -4.98 -0.91
C ARG A 144 -3.99 -6.26 -1.70
N TRP A 145 -2.99 -7.11 -1.81
CA TRP A 145 -3.13 -8.42 -2.45
C TRP A 145 -2.31 -9.50 -1.76
N GLY A 146 -2.86 -10.72 -1.67
CA GLY A 146 -2.14 -11.89 -1.19
C GLY A 146 -1.55 -11.74 0.22
N ILE A 147 -2.13 -10.87 1.06
CA ILE A 147 -1.65 -10.61 2.42
C ILE A 147 -1.55 -11.93 3.21
N GLY A 148 -0.41 -12.16 3.85
CA GLY A 148 -0.11 -13.40 4.57
C GLY A 148 0.35 -14.57 3.69
N SER A 149 0.52 -14.39 2.38
CA SER A 149 0.95 -15.46 1.46
C SER A 149 2.42 -15.33 1.01
N GLU A 150 2.90 -16.28 0.20
CA GLU A 150 4.23 -16.21 -0.44
C GLU A 150 4.36 -15.05 -1.46
N ARG A 151 3.27 -14.35 -1.77
CA ARG A 151 3.21 -13.26 -2.75
C ARG A 151 2.31 -12.11 -2.29
N ALA A 152 2.52 -11.65 -1.07
CA ALA A 152 1.84 -10.45 -0.57
C ALA A 152 2.31 -9.21 -1.34
N VAL A 153 1.38 -8.31 -1.63
CA VAL A 153 1.64 -7.03 -2.32
C VAL A 153 0.83 -5.94 -1.61
N LEU A 154 1.49 -4.83 -1.32
CA LEU A 154 0.87 -3.62 -0.78
C LEU A 154 1.04 -2.50 -1.79
N PHE A 155 -0.05 -1.88 -2.21
CA PHE A 155 -0.01 -0.68 -3.04
C PHE A 155 -0.10 0.53 -2.12
N ILE A 156 0.83 1.47 -2.29
CA ILE A 156 0.97 2.64 -1.44
C ILE A 156 1.03 3.93 -2.26
N ARG A 157 0.60 5.02 -1.63
CA ARG A 157 0.65 6.36 -2.18
C ARG A 157 1.15 7.33 -1.13
N HIS A 158 2.15 8.13 -1.50
CA HIS A 158 2.55 9.31 -0.75
C HIS A 158 1.65 10.48 -1.18
N THR A 159 0.83 10.99 -0.26
CA THR A 159 -0.16 12.02 -0.55
C THR A 159 0.35 13.41 -0.17
N HIS A 160 -0.28 14.43 -0.73
CA HIS A 160 0.00 15.82 -0.32
C HIS A 160 -0.24 16.03 1.18
N GLN A 161 -1.23 15.34 1.78
CA GLN A 161 -1.49 15.46 3.21
C GLN A 161 -0.36 14.87 4.05
N ASP A 162 0.17 13.70 3.66
CA ASP A 162 1.34 13.09 4.33
C ASP A 162 2.53 14.07 4.36
N ALA A 163 2.82 14.71 3.22
CA ALA A 163 3.88 15.71 3.09
C ALA A 163 3.63 16.97 3.94
N VAL A 164 2.38 17.46 4.01
CA VAL A 164 1.99 18.57 4.90
C VAL A 164 2.22 18.19 6.37
N ASP A 165 1.83 16.98 6.76
CA ASP A 165 1.98 16.50 8.14
C ASP A 165 3.46 16.39 8.53
N PHE A 166 4.32 15.94 7.61
CA PHE A 166 5.78 15.93 7.82
C PHE A 166 6.34 17.34 7.94
N CYS A 167 6.02 18.21 6.99
CA CYS A 167 6.55 19.56 6.89
C CYS A 167 6.17 20.42 8.10
N THR A 168 4.93 20.32 8.57
CA THR A 168 4.44 21.03 9.75
C THR A 168 4.85 20.36 11.06
N GLY A 169 4.76 19.03 11.12
CA GLY A 169 4.95 18.24 12.34
C GLY A 169 6.42 18.06 12.70
N TYR A 170 7.27 17.83 11.72
CA TYR A 170 8.69 17.53 11.92
C TYR A 170 9.61 18.65 11.41
N ALA A 171 9.51 19.02 10.13
CA ALA A 171 10.42 20.01 9.54
C ALA A 171 10.21 21.43 10.08
N LYS A 172 9.04 21.69 10.68
CA LYS A 172 8.60 23.01 11.16
C LYS A 172 8.61 24.07 10.05
N ASP A 173 8.36 23.64 8.82
CA ASP A 173 8.27 24.50 7.64
C ASP A 173 6.99 24.17 6.85
N PRO A 174 5.90 24.95 7.00
CA PRO A 174 4.67 24.76 6.23
C PRO A 174 4.76 25.25 4.77
N SER A 175 5.96 25.60 4.29
CA SER A 175 6.11 26.16 2.94
C SER A 175 5.70 25.17 1.85
N PRO A 176 5.17 25.67 0.70
CA PRO A 176 4.95 24.84 -0.48
C PRO A 176 6.23 24.16 -0.99
N GLN A 177 7.40 24.74 -0.70
CA GLN A 177 8.70 24.18 -1.10
C GLN A 177 9.00 22.90 -0.31
N CYS A 178 8.84 22.91 1.02
CA CYS A 178 9.00 21.70 1.83
C CYS A 178 8.06 20.59 1.34
N ILE A 179 6.78 20.91 1.12
CA ILE A 179 5.77 19.92 0.68
C ILE A 179 6.17 19.32 -0.67
N LYS A 180 6.65 20.14 -1.60
CA LYS A 180 7.09 19.67 -2.93
C LYS A 180 8.33 18.78 -2.84
N GLU A 181 9.29 19.13 -2.00
CA GLU A 181 10.50 18.33 -1.78
C GLU A 181 10.16 16.99 -1.12
N GLU A 182 9.28 16.99 -0.12
CA GLU A 182 8.85 15.78 0.56
C GLU A 182 8.07 14.85 -0.38
N LEU A 183 7.16 15.38 -1.20
CA LEU A 183 6.49 14.61 -2.25
C LEU A 183 7.44 14.03 -3.31
N ALA A 184 8.65 14.59 -3.44
CA ALA A 184 9.68 14.11 -4.36
C ALA A 184 10.57 13.01 -3.76
N VAL A 185 10.40 12.64 -2.48
CA VAL A 185 11.12 11.52 -1.85
C VAL A 185 10.91 10.25 -2.69
N PRO A 186 11.98 9.51 -3.03
CA PRO A 186 11.93 8.43 -4.01
C PRO A 186 11.33 7.14 -3.43
N LEU A 187 10.02 7.14 -3.18
CA LEU A 187 9.29 5.98 -2.70
C LEU A 187 8.78 5.11 -3.85
N LYS A 188 8.83 3.79 -3.65
CA LYS A 188 8.12 2.82 -4.47
C LYS A 188 6.63 2.89 -4.16
N ARG A 189 5.81 2.66 -5.17
CA ARG A 189 4.34 2.57 -5.00
C ARG A 189 3.87 1.17 -4.61
N ILE A 190 4.79 0.22 -4.58
CA ILE A 190 4.50 -1.20 -4.39
C ILE A 190 5.54 -1.76 -3.44
N MET A 191 5.05 -2.39 -2.38
CA MET A 191 5.83 -3.28 -1.53
C MET A 191 5.40 -4.72 -1.80
N THR A 192 6.33 -5.66 -1.66
CA THR A 192 6.04 -7.08 -1.86
C THR A 192 6.64 -7.90 -0.75
N ALA A 193 6.04 -9.04 -0.40
CA ALA A 193 6.60 -9.95 0.58
C ALA A 193 6.27 -11.42 0.28
N ASN A 194 7.19 -12.29 0.68
CA ASN A 194 6.97 -13.71 0.83
C ASN A 194 6.87 -14.03 2.32
N CYS A 195 5.64 -14.22 2.81
CA CYS A 195 5.39 -14.40 4.24
C CYS A 195 5.88 -15.75 4.79
N LYS A 196 6.26 -16.69 3.92
CA LYS A 196 6.84 -17.98 4.32
C LYS A 196 8.36 -17.89 4.51
N THR A 197 9.05 -17.17 3.63
CA THR A 197 10.51 -17.02 3.71
C THR A 197 10.94 -15.81 4.51
N GLY A 198 10.06 -14.83 4.71
CA GLY A 198 10.38 -13.56 5.35
C GLY A 198 11.00 -12.51 4.42
N LEU A 199 11.18 -12.83 3.13
CA LEU A 199 11.76 -11.89 2.15
C LEU A 199 10.74 -10.82 1.75
N PHE A 200 11.11 -9.55 1.72
CA PHE A 200 10.23 -8.46 1.29
C PHE A 200 10.97 -7.28 0.66
N THR A 201 10.22 -6.45 -0.07
CA THR A 201 10.67 -5.17 -0.63
C THR A 201 9.92 -4.04 0.06
N ALA A 202 10.67 -3.12 0.66
CA ALA A 202 10.19 -1.98 1.44
C ALA A 202 9.78 -0.78 0.57
N ALA A 203 9.20 0.24 1.20
CA ALA A 203 8.69 1.45 0.53
C ALA A 203 9.79 2.27 -0.16
N ASP A 204 11.02 2.26 0.35
CA ASP A 204 12.19 2.89 -0.26
C ASP A 204 12.81 2.03 -1.40
N GLY A 205 12.35 0.78 -1.53
CA GLY A 205 12.85 -0.20 -2.51
C GLY A 205 13.96 -1.12 -1.99
N SER A 206 14.31 -1.02 -0.70
CA SER A 206 15.24 -1.95 -0.05
C SER A 206 14.67 -3.37 -0.05
N VAL A 207 15.52 -4.37 -0.29
CA VAL A 207 15.14 -5.79 -0.27
C VAL A 207 15.68 -6.41 0.99
N LEU A 208 14.78 -6.83 1.87
CA LEU A 208 15.09 -7.20 3.24
C LEU A 208 14.59 -8.61 3.54
N LEU A 209 15.22 -9.26 4.52
CA LEU A 209 14.85 -10.57 5.02
C LEU A 209 14.52 -10.45 6.51
N LEU A 210 13.27 -10.71 6.87
CA LEU A 210 12.87 -10.95 8.24
C LEU A 210 13.19 -12.40 8.59
N ASP A 211 13.99 -12.63 9.62
CA ASP A 211 14.18 -13.96 10.16
C ASP A 211 12.92 -14.40 10.92
N THR A 212 12.16 -15.30 10.30
CA THR A 212 10.91 -15.84 10.88
C THR A 212 11.16 -17.05 11.79
N THR A 213 12.40 -17.51 11.86
CA THR A 213 12.83 -18.68 12.65
C THR A 213 13.58 -18.29 13.92
N ASP A 214 14.16 -17.09 13.96
CA ASP A 214 14.83 -16.54 15.15
C ASP A 214 13.80 -16.29 16.27
N GLN A 215 13.88 -17.10 17.33
CA GLN A 215 13.16 -16.85 18.58
C GLN A 215 14.02 -15.91 19.44
N SER A 216 13.89 -14.61 19.18
CA SER A 216 14.55 -13.52 19.89
C SER A 216 16.06 -13.38 19.66
N THR A 217 16.46 -12.16 19.28
CA THR A 217 17.75 -11.61 19.71
C THR A 217 17.59 -11.13 21.15
N GLU A 218 18.68 -11.01 21.90
CA GLU A 218 18.71 -10.50 23.29
C GLU A 218 17.97 -9.16 23.50
N SER A 219 17.71 -8.43 22.40
CA SER A 219 16.99 -7.16 22.39
C SER A 219 15.47 -7.23 22.24
N GLY A 220 14.86 -8.43 22.14
CA GLY A 220 13.41 -8.56 22.06
C GLY A 220 12.80 -7.99 20.77
N HIS A 221 13.59 -7.86 19.71
CA HIS A 221 13.13 -7.44 18.38
C HIS A 221 13.43 -8.52 17.33
N PRO A 222 12.54 -8.69 16.32
CA PRO A 222 12.79 -9.58 15.18
C PRO A 222 14.11 -9.26 14.48
N THR A 223 14.87 -10.25 14.00
CA THR A 223 16.06 -9.94 13.20
C THR A 223 15.67 -9.57 11.77
N ILE A 224 16.06 -8.39 11.29
CA ILE A 224 15.92 -7.97 9.89
C ILE A 224 17.31 -7.77 9.30
N ARG A 225 17.52 -8.31 8.10
CA ARG A 225 18.81 -8.24 7.39
C ARG A 225 18.61 -7.67 5.99
N ASP A 226 19.55 -6.87 5.51
CA ASP A 226 19.59 -6.54 4.08
C ASP A 226 19.89 -7.80 3.27
N PHE A 227 19.05 -8.10 2.28
CA PHE A 227 19.17 -9.35 1.54
C PHE A 227 20.42 -9.41 0.65
N LYS A 228 20.96 -8.26 0.23
CA LYS A 228 22.14 -8.18 -0.64
C LYS A 228 23.43 -8.23 0.17
N THR A 229 23.51 -7.45 1.25
CA THR A 229 24.74 -7.34 2.05
C THR A 229 24.80 -8.36 3.19
N SER A 230 23.67 -8.97 3.53
CA SER A 230 23.50 -9.81 4.74
C SER A 230 23.76 -9.06 6.05
N GLU A 231 23.84 -7.73 6.01
CA GLU A 231 24.01 -6.89 7.18
C GLU A 231 22.74 -6.90 8.02
N ILE A 232 22.88 -7.11 9.32
CA ILE A 232 21.77 -7.04 10.27
C ILE A 232 21.49 -5.56 10.52
N LEU A 233 20.24 -5.14 10.31
CA LEU A 233 19.83 -3.80 10.68
C LEU A 233 19.94 -3.65 12.20
N GLY A 234 20.48 -2.51 12.64
CA GLY A 234 20.47 -2.13 14.05
C GLY A 234 19.06 -2.25 14.65
N ASN A 235 18.97 -2.39 15.95
CA ASN A 235 17.70 -2.45 16.68
C ASN A 235 17.26 -1.07 17.21
N ASP A 236 17.91 0.01 16.75
CA ASP A 236 17.60 1.37 17.14
C ASP A 236 16.61 2.05 16.18
N LEU A 237 15.90 3.07 16.64
CA LEU A 237 14.94 3.82 15.82
C LEU A 237 15.60 4.55 14.63
N ALA A 238 16.93 4.71 14.65
CA ALA A 238 17.67 5.36 13.58
C ALA A 238 17.96 4.45 12.38
N SER A 239 18.08 3.13 12.59
CA SER A 239 18.28 2.15 11.52
C SER A 239 17.00 1.79 10.75
N GLY A 240 15.84 2.27 11.22
CA GLY A 240 14.55 2.05 10.56
C GLY A 240 13.97 0.65 10.77
N HIS A 241 14.48 -0.10 11.74
CA HIS A 241 14.04 -1.46 12.04
C HIS A 241 12.52 -1.56 12.25
N ASP A 242 11.98 -0.69 13.09
CA ASP A 242 10.56 -0.63 13.42
C ASP A 242 9.70 -0.26 12.21
N VAL A 243 10.22 0.64 11.37
CA VAL A 243 9.61 1.06 10.10
C VAL A 243 9.49 -0.14 9.15
N TYR A 244 10.59 -0.85 8.91
CA TYR A 244 10.60 -2.03 8.04
C TYR A 244 9.76 -3.18 8.60
N PHE A 245 9.80 -3.40 9.92
CA PHE A 245 8.98 -4.41 10.55
C PHE A 245 7.48 -4.11 10.40
N ARG A 246 7.05 -2.86 10.57
CA ARG A 246 5.65 -2.45 10.34
C ARG A 246 5.23 -2.60 8.88
N GLN A 247 6.11 -2.31 7.93
CA GLN A 247 5.86 -2.57 6.51
C GLN A 247 5.66 -4.07 6.23
N TYR A 248 6.53 -4.92 6.79
CA TYR A 248 6.38 -6.38 6.68
C TYR A 248 5.08 -6.85 7.36
N GLN A 249 4.76 -6.37 8.56
CA GLN A 249 3.56 -6.73 9.29
C GLN A 249 2.29 -6.39 8.52
N ALA A 250 2.27 -5.26 7.79
CA ALA A 250 1.14 -4.90 6.92
C ALA A 250 0.92 -5.90 5.78
N MET A 251 1.99 -6.54 5.29
CA MET A 251 1.92 -7.57 4.24
C MET A 251 1.76 -9.00 4.78
N CYS A 252 2.28 -9.27 5.97
CA CYS A 252 2.44 -10.61 6.55
C CYS A 252 2.05 -10.66 8.04
N PRO A 253 0.81 -10.30 8.40
CA PRO A 253 0.41 -10.08 9.80
C PRO A 253 0.56 -11.35 10.66
N ALA A 254 0.20 -12.52 10.15
CA ALA A 254 0.32 -13.77 10.90
C ALA A 254 1.79 -14.15 11.17
N SER A 255 2.68 -13.99 10.18
CA SER A 255 4.11 -14.26 10.37
C SER A 255 4.74 -13.25 11.32
N ALA A 256 4.44 -11.96 11.17
CA ALA A 256 4.91 -10.92 12.08
C ALA A 256 4.44 -11.16 13.53
N ASN A 257 3.16 -11.47 13.72
CA ASN A 257 2.61 -11.73 15.05
C ASN A 257 3.21 -12.99 15.68
N ARG A 258 3.55 -14.02 14.91
CA ARG A 258 4.28 -15.19 15.44
C ARG A 258 5.65 -14.81 15.95
N VAL A 259 6.39 -13.96 15.22
CA VAL A 259 7.72 -13.53 15.64
C VAL A 259 7.66 -12.67 16.91
N VAL A 260 6.62 -11.85 17.06
CA VAL A 260 6.38 -11.07 18.30
C VAL A 260 5.89 -11.95 19.44
N ALA A 261 4.98 -12.89 19.19
CA ALA A 261 4.43 -13.78 20.23
C ALA A 261 5.42 -14.83 20.73
N ALA A 262 6.40 -15.20 19.91
CA ALA A 262 7.51 -16.07 20.31
C ALA A 262 8.54 -15.35 21.20
N GLN A 263 8.34 -14.08 21.51
CA GLN A 263 9.20 -13.35 22.43
C GLN A 263 8.89 -13.77 23.86
N PRO A 264 9.90 -14.12 24.68
CA PRO A 264 9.70 -14.21 26.11
C PRO A 264 9.19 -12.85 26.58
N SER A 265 8.08 -12.83 27.30
CA SER A 265 7.54 -11.62 27.91
C SER A 265 8.60 -11.08 28.89
N VAL A 266 9.44 -10.17 28.42
CA VAL A 266 10.25 -9.32 29.28
C VAL A 266 9.23 -8.41 29.94
N HIS A 267 8.71 -8.85 31.08
CA HIS A 267 8.07 -7.96 32.03
C HIS A 267 9.06 -6.80 32.23
N PRO A 268 8.67 -5.53 32.08
CA PRO A 268 9.50 -4.46 32.59
C PRO A 268 9.67 -4.79 34.06
N ASP A 269 10.92 -5.00 34.49
CA ASP A 269 11.26 -5.20 35.89
C ASP A 269 10.49 -4.15 36.67
N THR A 270 9.45 -4.61 37.37
CA THR A 270 8.79 -3.79 38.35
C THR A 270 9.82 -3.76 39.44
N LYS A 271 10.72 -2.77 39.37
CA LYS A 271 11.63 -2.45 40.46
C LYS A 271 10.79 -2.54 41.72
N PRO A 272 11.11 -3.45 42.67
CA PRO A 272 10.33 -3.57 43.89
C PRO A 272 10.19 -2.17 44.47
N ALA A 273 8.96 -1.77 44.76
CA ALA A 273 8.71 -0.53 45.48
C ALA A 273 9.68 -0.49 46.67
N PRO A 274 10.40 0.62 46.89
CA PRO A 274 11.27 0.73 48.05
C PRO A 274 10.45 0.38 49.29
N GLU A 275 10.95 -0.56 50.10
CA GLU A 275 10.32 -0.96 51.35
C GLU A 275 9.93 0.29 52.15
N PRO A 276 8.74 0.31 52.78
CA PRO A 276 8.32 1.43 53.59
C PRO A 276 9.33 1.62 54.73
N ILE A 277 9.94 2.80 54.74
CA ILE A 277 10.81 3.25 55.84
C ILE A 277 10.00 3.15 57.14
N PRO A 278 10.49 2.48 58.19
CA PRO A 278 9.80 2.44 59.47
C PRO A 278 9.71 3.86 60.04
N VAL A 279 8.47 4.32 60.25
CA VAL A 279 8.17 5.59 60.88
C VAL A 279 8.50 5.46 62.37
N THR A 280 9.73 5.81 62.75
CA THR A 280 10.06 6.04 64.15
C THR A 280 9.39 7.33 64.58
N SER A 281 8.50 7.20 65.55
CA SER A 281 7.74 8.28 66.18
C SER A 281 8.67 9.40 66.65
N ILE A 282 8.42 10.62 66.18
CA ILE A 282 8.95 11.82 66.83
C ILE A 282 7.77 12.70 67.28
N VAL A 283 7.69 12.74 68.59
CA VAL A 283 6.93 13.55 69.53
C VAL A 283 6.42 14.90 68.99
N GLN A 284 5.13 15.07 69.25
CA GLN A 284 4.33 16.28 69.18
C GLN A 284 4.84 17.39 70.12
N THR A 285 5.22 18.54 69.56
CA THR A 285 5.28 19.82 70.29
C THR A 285 4.70 20.97 69.47
N LYS A 286 3.47 21.36 69.84
CA LYS A 286 3.00 22.73 70.10
C LYS A 286 3.28 23.83 69.05
N SER A 287 2.20 24.23 68.35
CA SER A 287 1.94 25.59 67.80
C SER A 287 2.14 26.70 68.86
N PRO A 288 2.34 28.00 68.55
CA PRO A 288 1.53 28.75 67.57
C PRO A 288 2.23 29.88 66.79
N ALA A 289 1.45 30.48 65.89
CA ALA A 289 1.37 31.91 65.54
C ALA A 289 1.58 32.24 64.04
N ALA A 290 0.45 32.74 63.50
CA ALA A 290 0.21 33.39 62.23
C ALA A 290 1.20 34.49 61.84
N ILE A 291 1.43 34.65 60.52
CA ILE A 291 1.50 35.96 59.84
C ILE A 291 0.88 35.85 58.44
N LEU A 292 -0.14 36.68 58.21
CA LEU A 292 -0.77 37.06 56.94
C LEU A 292 0.19 37.91 56.09
N ILE A 293 0.37 37.65 54.78
CA ILE A 293 0.45 38.71 53.74
C ILE A 293 -0.11 38.17 52.40
N SER A 294 -0.96 39.01 51.81
CA SER A 294 -1.79 38.98 50.61
C SER A 294 -1.09 38.88 49.23
N PRO A 295 -1.85 38.63 48.14
CA PRO A 295 -1.36 38.58 46.76
C PRO A 295 -1.32 39.96 46.10
N SER A 296 -0.45 40.15 45.10
CA SER A 296 -0.44 41.33 44.23
C SER A 296 -0.46 40.91 42.74
N PRO A 297 -1.41 41.41 41.93
CA PRO A 297 -1.47 41.23 40.49
C PRO A 297 -1.02 42.51 39.74
N ALA A 298 -0.27 42.35 38.66
CA ALA A 298 0.14 43.43 37.74
C ALA A 298 0.85 42.79 36.54
N THR A 299 0.70 43.15 35.27
CA THR A 299 -0.15 44.10 34.55
C THR A 299 -0.05 43.69 33.08
N ALA A 300 -1.15 43.82 32.34
CA ALA A 300 -1.18 43.71 30.88
C ALA A 300 -0.31 44.81 30.22
N ALA A 301 0.44 44.44 29.17
CA ALA A 301 0.99 45.41 28.22
C ALA A 301 0.87 44.87 26.80
N THR A 302 -0.18 45.35 26.14
CA THR A 302 -0.42 45.31 24.70
C THR A 302 0.70 46.05 23.96
N ARG A 303 1.28 45.45 22.91
CA ARG A 303 1.96 46.22 21.85
C ARG A 303 1.73 45.58 20.49
N ALA A 304 1.05 46.33 19.63
CA ALA A 304 0.80 46.06 18.23
C ALA A 304 2.06 46.29 17.36
N PRO A 305 2.09 45.80 16.10
CA PRO A 305 3.30 45.68 15.31
C PRO A 305 3.71 46.97 14.59
N ASP A 306 5.02 47.12 14.42
CA ASP A 306 5.69 48.15 13.64
C ASP A 306 5.64 47.76 12.15
N ILE A 307 5.10 48.66 11.32
CA ILE A 307 5.04 48.55 9.86
C ILE A 307 6.14 49.46 9.33
N GLY A 308 7.29 48.87 8.98
CA GLY A 308 8.50 49.56 8.54
C GLY A 308 9.08 48.99 7.24
N ASN A 309 8.54 49.51 6.15
CA ASN A 309 8.91 49.50 4.73
C ASN A 309 10.42 49.45 4.31
N LYS A 310 10.66 48.89 3.09
CA LYS A 310 11.85 49.02 2.18
C LYS A 310 13.08 48.15 2.54
N PHE A 311 13.69 47.31 1.69
CA PHE A 311 13.89 47.23 0.23
C PHE A 311 13.81 45.77 -0.25
#